data_AF-A0A849BX92-F1
#
_entry.id   AF-A0A849BX92-F1
#
_cell.length_a   1.000
_cell.length_b   1.000
_cell.length_c   1.000
_cell.angle_alpha   90.00
_cell.angle_beta   90.00
_cell.angle_gamma   90.00
#
_symmetry.space_group_name_H-M   'P 1'
#
loop_
_entity.id
_entity.type
_entity.pdbx_description
1 polymer ?
#
loop_
_entity_poly.entity_id
_entity_poly.type
_entity_poly.pdbx_seq_one_letter_code
_entity_poly.pdbx_strand_id
1 'polypeptide(L)'
;MLASWVTEDFVQDDPLNLGRFVQGREAFRQVMVETFIAFPDCAFVATGPFCLGMDGETLVVPWRTFGNFSGPLAWGPPGQRKSFAPTHRRFDFEGCDFYRFRDGKVASLRSLYDPLQVAEQLAMIPNRQGVVMRIAPYVQGVAASLPLIRG
;
A
#
# COMPACT_ATOMS: atom_id res chain seq x y z
N MET A 1 10.45 17.69 8.98
CA MET A 1 10.32 17.10 10.33
C MET A 1 9.65 15.73 10.23
N LEU A 2 8.48 15.62 9.58
CA LEU A 2 8.03 14.36 8.97
C LEU A 2 8.87 14.07 7.71
N ALA A 3 9.21 12.80 7.43
CA ALA A 3 10.00 12.35 6.28
C ALA A 3 11.45 12.92 6.13
N SER A 4 12.03 13.58 7.13
CA SER A 4 13.41 14.12 7.01
C SER A 4 14.50 13.03 6.94
N TRP A 5 14.15 11.80 7.25
CA TRP A 5 15.01 10.61 7.21
C TRP A 5 15.16 9.99 5.82
N VAL A 6 14.40 10.46 4.82
CA VAL A 6 14.56 10.06 3.42
C VAL A 6 15.36 11.07 2.60
N THR A 7 16.00 10.65 1.50
CA THR A 7 16.66 11.53 0.54
C THR A 7 15.64 12.45 -0.16
N GLU A 8 16.11 13.49 -0.86
CA GLU A 8 15.21 14.42 -1.55
C GLU A 8 14.51 13.78 -2.76
N ASP A 9 15.26 12.91 -3.46
CA ASP A 9 14.87 12.07 -4.60
C ASP A 9 14.30 10.70 -4.17
N PHE A 10 13.83 10.57 -2.93
CA PHE A 10 13.35 9.30 -2.39
C PHE A 10 12.29 8.62 -3.27
N VAL A 11 12.37 7.29 -3.39
CA VAL A 11 11.41 6.49 -4.16
C VAL A 11 10.72 5.46 -3.28
N GLN A 12 9.38 5.47 -3.26
CA GLN A 12 8.59 4.40 -2.64
C GLN A 12 7.92 3.53 -3.70
N ASP A 13 8.14 2.22 -3.61
CA ASP A 13 7.38 1.17 -4.27
C ASP A 13 6.45 0.51 -3.25
N ASP A 14 5.15 0.75 -3.39
CA ASP A 14 4.14 0.19 -2.51
C ASP A 14 3.06 -0.54 -3.34
N PRO A 15 2.70 -1.79 -2.99
CA PRO A 15 1.73 -2.59 -3.71
C PRO A 15 0.37 -1.90 -3.95
N LEU A 16 -0.12 -1.09 -3.00
CA LEU A 16 -1.39 -0.37 -3.15
C LEU A 16 -1.30 0.83 -4.10
N ASN A 17 -0.10 1.26 -4.49
CA ASN A 17 0.06 2.28 -5.53
C ASN A 17 -0.17 1.74 -6.95
N LEU A 18 -0.45 0.44 -7.11
CA LEU A 18 -0.78 -0.19 -8.39
C LEU A 18 0.29 0.04 -9.47
N GLY A 19 1.56 -0.22 -9.11
CA GLY A 19 2.71 -0.08 -10.00
C GLY A 19 3.19 1.36 -10.23
N ARG A 20 2.64 2.34 -9.50
CA ARG A 20 3.16 3.71 -9.46
C ARG A 20 4.11 3.88 -8.28
N PHE A 21 5.13 4.71 -8.48
CA PHE A 21 6.06 5.08 -7.43
C PHE A 21 5.68 6.43 -6.82
N VAL A 22 5.88 6.57 -5.51
CA VAL A 22 5.91 7.89 -4.85
C VAL A 22 7.30 8.45 -5.05
N GLN A 23 7.38 9.63 -5.66
CA GLN A 23 8.64 10.25 -6.07
C GLN A 23 8.90 11.52 -5.26
N GLY A 24 10.01 11.55 -4.56
CA GLY A 24 10.50 12.67 -3.77
C GLY A 24 9.96 12.75 -2.35
N ARG A 25 10.73 13.40 -1.48
CA ARG A 25 10.44 13.55 -0.04
C ARG A 25 9.06 14.15 0.23
N GLU A 26 8.67 15.19 -0.50
CA GLU A 26 7.40 15.89 -0.25
C GLU A 26 6.19 15.04 -0.62
N ALA A 27 6.25 14.28 -1.71
CA ALA A 27 5.18 13.34 -2.06
C ALA A 27 5.07 12.23 -1.00
N PHE A 28 6.19 11.70 -0.52
CA PHE A 28 6.20 10.72 0.56
C PHE A 28 5.64 11.29 1.87
N ARG A 29 6.00 12.53 2.22
CA ARG A 29 5.44 13.22 3.38
C ARG A 29 3.92 13.31 3.29
N GLN A 30 3.36 13.63 2.12
CA GLN A 30 1.92 13.66 1.91
C GLN A 30 1.28 12.29 2.09
N VAL A 31 1.89 11.23 1.55
CA VAL A 31 1.42 9.84 1.74
C VAL A 31 1.41 9.46 3.22
N MET A 32 2.46 9.78 3.97
CA MET A 32 2.48 9.52 5.42
C MET A 32 1.31 10.22 6.14
N VAL A 33 1.05 11.48 5.82
CA VAL A 33 -0.08 12.23 6.42
C VAL A 33 -1.42 11.61 6.04
N GLU A 34 -1.62 11.28 4.76
CA GLU A 34 -2.85 10.65 4.27
C GLU A 34 -3.09 9.28 4.93
N THR A 35 -2.04 8.48 5.14
CA THR A 35 -2.11 7.21 5.87
C THR A 35 -2.56 7.40 7.32
N PHE A 36 -1.98 8.37 8.05
CA PHE A 36 -2.38 8.63 9.44
C PHE A 36 -3.77 9.28 9.57
N ILE A 37 -4.26 9.96 8.52
CA ILE A 37 -5.66 10.41 8.45
C ILE A 37 -6.59 9.20 8.29
N ALA A 38 -6.27 8.28 7.37
CA ALA A 38 -7.08 7.10 7.11
C ALA A 38 -7.10 6.10 8.29
N PHE A 39 -5.96 5.95 8.96
CA PHE A 39 -5.72 4.95 10.01
C PHE A 39 -5.07 5.62 11.25
N PRO A 40 -5.81 6.45 12.00
CA PRO A 40 -5.24 7.26 13.08
C PRO A 40 -4.71 6.46 14.27
N ASP A 41 -5.18 5.21 14.44
CA ASP A 41 -4.79 4.30 15.49
C ASP A 41 -3.86 3.17 14.99
N CYS A 42 -3.34 3.28 13.76
CA CYS A 42 -2.47 2.24 13.22
C CYS A 42 -1.14 2.15 13.97
N ALA A 43 -0.68 0.93 14.16
CA ALA A 43 0.62 0.62 14.71
C ALA A 43 1.43 -0.22 13.72
N PHE A 44 2.70 0.10 13.56
CA PHE A 44 3.66 -0.71 12.82
C PHE A 44 4.66 -1.29 13.81
N VAL A 45 4.78 -2.61 13.84
CA VAL A 45 5.69 -3.33 14.75
C VAL A 45 6.61 -4.24 13.95
N ALA A 46 7.89 -4.24 14.28
CA ALA A 46 8.81 -5.24 13.76
C ALA A 46 8.44 -6.60 14.35
N THR A 47 8.32 -7.62 13.50
CA THR A 47 7.91 -8.98 13.91
C THR A 47 9.10 -9.92 14.12
N GLY A 48 10.31 -9.48 13.79
CA GLY A 48 11.52 -10.26 13.91
C GLY A 48 12.78 -9.41 13.74
N PRO A 49 13.96 -10.06 13.72
CA PRO A 49 15.21 -9.36 13.45
C PRO A 49 15.20 -8.77 12.03
N PHE A 50 15.87 -7.62 11.87
CA PHE A 50 16.15 -7.07 10.55
C PHE A 50 17.35 -7.78 9.93
N CYS A 51 17.39 -7.83 8.60
CA CYS A 51 18.54 -8.33 7.84
C CYS A 51 19.28 -7.14 7.23
N LEU A 52 20.60 -7.08 7.45
CA LEU A 52 21.48 -6.11 6.79
C LEU A 52 22.12 -6.77 5.56
N GLY A 53 22.08 -6.08 4.42
CA GLY A 53 22.77 -6.49 3.22
C GLY A 53 24.28 -6.41 3.38
N MET A 54 25.02 -7.26 2.65
CA MET A 54 26.49 -7.25 2.66
C MET A 54 27.09 -5.95 2.09
N ASP A 55 26.31 -5.21 1.31
CA ASP A 55 26.68 -3.88 0.80
C ASP A 55 26.68 -2.80 1.90
N GLY A 56 26.14 -3.08 3.08
CA GLY A 56 26.00 -2.12 4.18
C GLY A 56 24.97 -1.02 3.91
N GLU A 57 24.27 -1.07 2.78
CA GLU A 57 23.32 -0.06 2.32
C GLU A 57 21.89 -0.60 2.23
N THR A 58 21.70 -1.91 2.35
CA THR A 58 20.38 -2.54 2.28
C THR A 58 19.93 -2.99 3.67
N LEU A 59 18.70 -2.68 4.05
CA LEU A 59 18.06 -3.16 5.27
C LEU A 59 16.71 -3.78 4.92
N VAL A 60 16.43 -4.97 5.46
CA VAL A 60 15.17 -5.67 5.28
C VAL A 60 14.51 -5.85 6.65
N VAL A 61 13.28 -5.36 6.80
CA VAL A 61 12.57 -5.35 8.08
C VAL A 61 11.24 -6.08 7.94
N PRO A 62 11.04 -7.25 8.58
CA PRO A 62 9.73 -7.87 8.67
C PRO A 62 8.85 -7.09 9.66
N TRP A 63 7.61 -6.83 9.27
CA TRP A 63 6.70 -6.02 10.07
C TRP A 63 5.27 -6.57 10.06
N ARG A 64 4.50 -6.13 11.04
CA ARG A 64 3.04 -6.29 11.11
C ARG A 64 2.43 -4.92 11.37
N THR A 65 1.30 -4.66 10.72
CA THR A 65 0.52 -3.45 10.93
C THR A 65 -0.93 -3.79 11.19
N PHE A 66 -1.55 -3.02 12.07
CA PHE A 66 -2.95 -3.20 12.47
C PHE A 66 -3.54 -1.88 12.93
N GLY A 67 -4.85 -1.73 12.82
CA GLY A 67 -5.59 -0.52 13.18
C GLY A 67 -7.02 -0.56 12.67
N ASN A 68 -7.70 0.59 12.66
CA ASN A 68 -9.06 0.74 12.15
C ASN A 68 -9.12 1.76 11.00
N PHE A 69 -9.85 1.43 9.94
CA PHE A 69 -10.08 2.34 8.83
C PHE A 69 -11.14 3.40 9.18
N SER A 70 -10.66 4.49 9.79
CA SER A 70 -11.51 5.47 10.50
C SER A 70 -11.58 6.84 9.84
N GLY A 71 -10.66 7.14 8.90
CA GLY A 71 -10.71 8.34 8.09
C GLY A 71 -10.75 8.05 6.58
N PRO A 72 -10.87 9.07 5.74
CA PRO A 72 -10.86 8.90 4.29
C PRO A 72 -9.49 8.43 3.79
N LEU A 73 -9.47 7.41 2.91
CA LEU A 73 -8.25 6.96 2.23
C LEU A 73 -8.20 7.57 0.83
N ALA A 74 -7.19 8.38 0.55
CA ALA A 74 -6.94 8.90 -0.80
C ALA A 74 -6.42 7.77 -1.70
N TRP A 75 -6.98 7.64 -2.91
CA TRP A 75 -6.61 6.59 -3.86
C TRP A 75 -6.68 7.07 -5.31
N GLY A 76 -5.76 6.56 -6.14
CA GLY A 76 -5.70 6.82 -7.57
C GLY A 76 -4.55 7.75 -7.96
N PRO A 77 -4.33 7.94 -9.28
CA PRO A 77 -3.23 8.76 -9.78
C PRO A 77 -3.49 10.26 -9.53
N PRO A 78 -2.42 11.10 -9.60
CA PRO A 78 -2.56 12.55 -9.57
C PRO A 78 -3.61 13.03 -10.60
N GLY A 79 -4.48 13.95 -10.19
CA GLY A 79 -5.58 14.47 -11.03
C GLY A 79 -6.82 13.57 -11.14
N GLN A 80 -6.78 12.32 -10.66
CA GLN A 80 -7.94 11.42 -10.58
C GLN A 80 -8.13 10.84 -9.18
N ARG A 81 -7.56 11.50 -8.17
CA ARG A 81 -7.68 11.07 -6.77
C ARG A 81 -9.16 10.98 -6.38
N LYS A 82 -9.60 9.77 -6.09
CA LYS A 82 -10.84 9.49 -5.38
C LYS A 82 -10.50 9.19 -3.92
N SER A 83 -11.52 9.19 -3.07
CA SER A 83 -11.35 8.74 -1.70
C SER A 83 -12.29 7.59 -1.41
N PHE A 84 -11.75 6.55 -0.76
CA PHE A 84 -12.57 5.54 -0.11
C PHE A 84 -13.08 6.09 1.22
N ALA A 85 -14.38 6.00 1.43
CA ALA A 85 -14.99 6.33 2.71
C ALA A 85 -14.52 5.34 3.80
N PRO A 86 -14.35 5.79 5.05
CA PRO A 86 -13.96 4.92 6.15
C PRO A 86 -15.02 3.83 6.36
N THR A 87 -14.57 2.58 6.40
CA THR A 87 -15.47 1.44 6.63
C THR A 87 -15.53 1.02 8.10
N HIS A 88 -14.72 1.65 8.96
CA HIS A 88 -14.57 1.35 10.39
C HIS A 88 -14.17 -0.09 10.67
N ARG A 89 -13.65 -0.80 9.67
CA ARG A 89 -13.15 -2.16 9.82
C ARG A 89 -11.76 -2.14 10.43
N ARG A 90 -11.50 -3.14 11.27
CA ARG A 90 -10.16 -3.48 11.70
C ARG A 90 -9.41 -4.12 10.54
N PHE A 91 -8.15 -3.72 10.36
CA PHE A 91 -7.18 -4.43 9.55
C PHE A 91 -6.02 -4.94 10.41
N ASP A 92 -5.38 -5.99 9.92
CA ASP A 92 -4.27 -6.68 10.56
C ASP A 92 -3.55 -7.52 9.48
N PHE A 93 -2.37 -7.09 9.08
CA PHE A 93 -1.58 -7.77 8.05
C PHE A 93 -0.09 -7.61 8.29
N GLU A 94 0.68 -8.48 7.65
CA GLU A 94 2.13 -8.52 7.75
C GLU A 94 2.78 -8.29 6.38
N GLY A 95 4.04 -7.93 6.44
CA GLY A 95 4.83 -7.67 5.26
C GLY A 95 6.30 -7.53 5.59
N CYS A 96 7.04 -7.05 4.61
CA CYS A 96 8.46 -6.79 4.74
C CYS A 96 8.84 -5.58 3.91
N ASP A 97 9.64 -4.71 4.51
CA ASP A 97 10.16 -3.53 3.83
C ASP A 97 11.64 -3.71 3.48
N PHE A 98 11.99 -3.36 2.25
CA PHE A 98 13.34 -3.27 1.74
C PHE A 98 13.71 -1.80 1.65
N TYR A 99 14.65 -1.39 2.50
CA TYR A 99 15.21 -0.05 2.52
C TYR A 99 16.57 -0.05 1.83
N ARG A 100 16.80 0.96 0.99
CA ARG A 100 18.13 1.28 0.44
C ARG A 100 18.59 2.59 1.06
N PHE A 101 19.79 2.62 1.63
CA PHE A 101 20.39 3.80 2.23
C PHE A 101 21.39 4.45 1.27
N ARG A 102 21.48 5.77 1.36
CA ARG A 102 22.51 6.59 0.72
C ARG A 102 22.80 7.78 1.64
N ASP A 103 24.07 7.97 1.99
CA ASP A 103 24.53 9.05 2.88
C ASP A 103 23.75 9.10 4.22
N GLY A 104 23.49 7.93 4.81
CA GLY A 104 22.78 7.81 6.09
C GLY A 104 21.27 8.12 6.05
N LYS A 105 20.70 8.33 4.86
CA LYS A 105 19.25 8.50 4.65
C LYS A 105 18.69 7.37 3.79
N VAL A 106 17.40 7.12 3.91
CA VAL A 106 16.72 6.15 3.04
C VAL A 106 16.51 6.79 1.66
N ALA A 107 17.11 6.19 0.63
CA ALA A 107 16.97 6.58 -0.76
C ALA A 107 15.79 5.87 -1.45
N SER A 108 15.49 4.63 -1.06
CA SER A 108 14.28 3.96 -1.52
C SER A 108 13.69 3.01 -0.49
N LEU A 109 12.39 2.81 -0.61
CA LEU A 109 11.59 1.87 0.17
C LEU A 109 10.78 1.03 -0.80
N ARG A 110 10.87 -0.29 -0.69
CA ARG A 110 9.97 -1.23 -1.35
C ARG A 110 9.27 -2.10 -0.33
N SER A 111 7.95 -2.04 -0.30
CA SER A 111 7.13 -2.84 0.61
C SER A 111 6.62 -4.10 -0.09
N LEU A 112 6.70 -5.24 0.59
CA LEU A 112 6.17 -6.53 0.14
C LEU A 112 5.11 -7.02 1.13
N TYR A 113 3.87 -7.12 0.67
CA TYR A 113 2.72 -7.70 1.39
C TYR A 113 1.65 -8.11 0.37
N ASP A 114 0.57 -8.77 0.79
CA ASP A 114 -0.56 -9.09 -0.09
C ASP A 114 -1.52 -7.88 -0.21
N PRO A 115 -1.50 -7.10 -1.31
CA PRO A 115 -2.40 -5.95 -1.46
C PRO A 115 -3.87 -6.36 -1.54
N LEU A 116 -4.18 -7.59 -1.96
CA LEU A 116 -5.56 -8.08 -2.02
C LEU A 116 -6.08 -8.41 -0.63
N GLN A 117 -5.23 -8.93 0.27
CA GLN A 117 -5.58 -9.10 1.68
C GLN A 117 -5.95 -7.74 2.30
N VAL A 118 -5.13 -6.70 2.07
CA VAL A 118 -5.40 -5.36 2.59
C VAL A 118 -6.69 -4.79 2.02
N ALA A 119 -6.84 -4.81 0.69
CA ALA A 119 -8.04 -4.30 0.03
C ALA A 119 -9.33 -5.02 0.50
N GLU A 120 -9.27 -6.32 0.77
CA GLU A 120 -10.39 -7.10 1.31
C GLU A 120 -10.73 -6.70 2.75
N GLN A 121 -9.73 -6.60 3.63
CA GLN A 121 -9.93 -6.20 5.03
C GLN A 121 -10.53 -4.78 5.14
N LEU A 122 -10.11 -3.87 4.26
CA LEU A 122 -10.63 -2.51 4.17
C LEU A 122 -12.00 -2.41 3.46
N ALA A 123 -12.50 -3.51 2.89
CA ALA A 123 -13.70 -3.57 2.06
C ALA A 123 -13.64 -2.76 0.75
N MET A 124 -12.44 -2.54 0.21
CA MET A 124 -12.25 -1.94 -1.11
C MET A 124 -12.57 -2.91 -2.25
N ILE A 125 -12.43 -4.21 -1.98
CA ILE A 125 -12.86 -5.30 -2.87
C ILE A 125 -13.77 -6.27 -2.11
N PRO A 126 -14.61 -7.05 -2.83
CA PRO A 126 -15.40 -8.11 -2.22
C PRO A 126 -14.52 -9.17 -1.55
N ASN A 127 -15.10 -9.86 -0.56
CA ASN A 127 -14.44 -10.99 0.08
C ASN A 127 -14.10 -12.08 -0.95
N ARG A 128 -12.85 -12.58 -0.94
CA ARG A 128 -12.30 -13.50 -1.94
C ARG A 128 -12.99 -14.86 -1.94
N GLN A 129 -13.56 -15.26 -0.82
CA GLN A 129 -14.35 -16.48 -0.63
C GLN A 129 -15.86 -16.22 -0.71
N GLY A 130 -16.27 -14.96 -0.89
CA GLY A 130 -17.66 -14.53 -0.91
C GLY A 130 -18.39 -14.89 -2.21
N VAL A 131 -19.73 -14.83 -2.14
CA VAL A 131 -20.62 -15.15 -3.27
C VAL A 131 -20.32 -14.29 -4.52
N VAL A 132 -20.00 -13.00 -4.32
CA VAL A 132 -19.64 -12.09 -5.43
C VAL A 132 -18.42 -12.59 -6.21
N MET A 133 -17.39 -13.07 -5.50
CA MET A 133 -16.19 -13.60 -6.16
C MET A 133 -16.42 -14.96 -6.81
N ARG A 134 -17.34 -15.77 -6.27
CA ARG A 134 -17.74 -17.05 -6.88
C ARG A 134 -18.44 -16.87 -8.24
N ILE A 135 -19.20 -15.79 -8.42
CA ILE A 135 -19.90 -15.52 -9.68
C ILE A 135 -19.06 -14.71 -10.68
N ALA A 136 -18.00 -14.04 -10.23
CA ALA A 136 -17.18 -13.16 -11.06
C ALA A 136 -16.61 -13.82 -12.33
N PRO A 137 -16.11 -15.07 -12.33
CA PRO A 137 -15.62 -15.72 -13.55
C PRO A 137 -16.70 -15.91 -14.61
N TYR A 138 -17.95 -16.15 -14.21
CA TYR A 138 -19.07 -16.29 -15.13
C TYR A 138 -19.42 -14.96 -15.79
N VAL A 139 -19.47 -13.88 -15.01
CA VAL A 139 -19.69 -12.52 -15.52
C VAL A 139 -18.57 -12.12 -16.49
N GLN A 140 -17.32 -12.41 -16.13
CA GLN A 140 -16.16 -12.17 -16.99
C GLN A 140 -16.26 -12.97 -18.30
N GLY A 141 -16.65 -14.25 -18.22
CA GLY A 141 -16.84 -15.10 -19.40
C GLY A 141 -17.89 -14.56 -20.37
N VAL A 142 -19.04 -14.10 -19.84
CA VAL A 142 -20.07 -13.43 -20.65
C VAL A 142 -19.51 -12.15 -21.29
N ALA A 143 -18.85 -11.29 -20.51
CA ALA A 143 -18.28 -10.04 -21.00
C ALA A 143 -17.23 -10.26 -22.11
N ALA A 144 -16.40 -11.31 -21.99
CA ALA A 144 -15.40 -11.66 -22.99
C ALA A 144 -16.00 -12.25 -24.28
N SER A 145 -17.20 -12.84 -24.20
CA SER A 145 -17.92 -13.38 -25.36
C SER A 145 -18.69 -12.33 -26.16
N LEU A 146 -18.87 -11.13 -25.60
CA LEU A 146 -19.48 -10.01 -26.31
C LEU A 146 -18.45 -9.40 -27.27
N PRO A 147 -18.78 -9.19 -28.56
CA PRO A 147 -17.88 -8.49 -29.46
C PRO A 147 -17.57 -7.10 -28.88
N LEU A 148 -16.29 -6.76 -28.75
CA LEU A 148 -15.85 -5.42 -28.41
C LEU A 148 -16.43 -4.47 -29.46
N ILE A 149 -17.51 -3.76 -29.12
CA ILE A 149 -17.99 -2.64 -29.92
C ILE A 149 -16.92 -1.56 -29.76
N ARG A 150 -15.93 -1.56 -30.67
CA ARG A 150 -15.02 -0.44 -30.87
C ARG A 150 -15.85 0.71 -31.44
N GLY A 151 -16.21 1.66 -30.58
CA GLY A 151 -16.55 3.02 -31.00
C GLY A 151 -15.29 3.81 -31.30
#